data_AF-A0A9P7K4F5-F1
#
_entry.id   AF-A0A9P7K4F5-F1
#
_cell.length_a   1.000
_cell.length_b   1.000
_cell.length_c   1.000
_cell.angle_alpha   90.00
_cell.angle_beta   90.00
_cell.angle_gamma   90.00
#
_symmetry.space_group_name_H-M   'P 1'
#
loop_
_entity.id
_entity.type
_entity.pdbx_description
1 polymer ?
#
loop_
_entity_poly.entity_id
_entity_poly.type
_entity_poly.pdbx_seq_one_letter_code
_entity_poly.pdbx_strand_id
1 'polypeptide(L)'
;MDSGFITSQARLPELLKTALNYPAIDNHAHPLLKAPNRAEIPFEGVFSEAHGEALSDAVHTVAAHRATHDLSELFGLPQGSSWEAVKAVHLNTDYEELCRQSFRPTGIQCILIDDGLGANDIVHNIAWHDQFTSSPSKRVVRIEVEAETILQAIFEAIRSNCISLTEGFTKFVTSLTDTLALRAQEANVAAFKSVVCYRSGLAISTGPVGSQDIHAPREGAMDTDSLAAFNRLYDAYCREQATRVRLQDKPLNDHVVRMALDVATKYAKPDDAKIDAEDS
;
A
#
# COMPACT_ATOMS: atom_id res chain seq x y z
N MET A 1 -21.98 33.40 -8.45
CA MET A 1 -20.71 33.24 -9.20
C MET A 1 -20.72 31.84 -9.77
N ASP A 2 -21.44 31.64 -10.89
CA ASP A 2 -21.85 30.30 -11.31
C ASP A 2 -21.88 30.20 -12.83
N SER A 3 -20.70 30.31 -13.45
CA SER A 3 -20.55 30.29 -14.93
C SER A 3 -19.42 29.38 -15.43
N GLY A 4 -18.69 28.70 -14.53
CA GLY A 4 -17.60 27.81 -14.91
C GLY A 4 -18.08 26.40 -15.31
N PHE A 5 -18.95 25.79 -14.50
CA PHE A 5 -19.39 24.40 -14.70
C PHE A 5 -20.35 24.18 -15.86
N ILE A 6 -21.15 25.19 -16.23
CA ILE A 6 -22.12 25.11 -17.35
C ILE A 6 -21.41 25.02 -18.72
N THR A 7 -20.10 25.27 -18.81
CA THR A 7 -19.38 25.30 -20.10
C THR A 7 -18.68 24.00 -20.50
N SER A 8 -18.52 23.02 -19.58
CA SER A 8 -17.86 21.74 -19.90
C SER A 8 -18.83 20.73 -20.54
N GLN A 9 -20.06 20.61 -20.03
CA GLN A 9 -21.10 19.72 -20.55
C GLN A 9 -21.43 19.99 -22.03
N ALA A 10 -21.40 21.26 -22.45
CA ALA A 10 -21.73 21.66 -23.82
C ALA A 10 -20.57 21.47 -24.82
N ARG A 11 -19.31 21.39 -24.36
CA ARG A 11 -18.13 21.35 -25.25
C ARG A 11 -17.66 19.95 -25.59
N LEU A 12 -17.75 18.99 -24.66
CA LEU A 12 -17.22 17.64 -24.83
C LEU A 12 -18.19 16.58 -24.27
N PRO A 13 -19.44 16.50 -24.77
CA PRO A 13 -20.47 15.61 -24.22
C PRO A 13 -20.07 14.13 -24.28
N GLU A 14 -19.40 13.71 -25.38
CA GLU A 14 -18.91 12.33 -25.51
C GLU A 14 -17.78 12.02 -24.52
N LEU A 15 -16.85 12.95 -24.28
CA LEU A 15 -15.80 12.74 -23.28
C LEU A 15 -16.40 12.60 -21.87
N LEU A 16 -17.34 13.47 -21.52
CA LEU A 16 -18.01 13.41 -20.22
C LEU A 16 -18.76 12.09 -20.05
N LYS A 17 -19.50 11.69 -21.08
CA LYS A 17 -20.20 10.40 -21.10
C LYS A 17 -19.24 9.23 -20.97
N THR A 18 -18.11 9.23 -21.68
CA THR A 18 -17.10 8.18 -21.56
C THR A 18 -16.48 8.19 -20.16
N ALA A 19 -16.00 9.32 -19.65
CA ALA A 19 -15.32 9.41 -18.37
C ALA A 19 -16.21 8.98 -17.18
N LEU A 20 -17.51 9.24 -17.25
CA LEU A 20 -18.45 8.91 -16.16
C LEU A 20 -19.07 7.51 -16.26
N ASN A 21 -18.98 6.83 -17.41
CA ASN A 21 -19.65 5.53 -17.62
C ASN A 21 -18.71 4.40 -18.04
N TYR A 22 -17.45 4.69 -18.37
CA TYR A 22 -16.48 3.64 -18.68
C TYR A 22 -16.07 2.94 -17.38
N PRO A 23 -15.91 1.60 -17.38
CA PRO A 23 -15.53 0.89 -16.18
C PRO A 23 -14.18 1.37 -15.63
N ALA A 24 -14.13 1.59 -14.31
CA ALA A 24 -12.92 2.00 -13.61
C ALA A 24 -12.12 0.77 -13.17
N ILE A 25 -10.79 0.88 -13.18
CA ILE A 25 -9.92 -0.05 -12.46
C ILE A 25 -9.33 0.75 -11.32
N ASP A 26 -9.66 0.36 -10.09
CA ASP A 26 -9.01 0.92 -8.91
C ASP A 26 -7.62 0.30 -8.81
N ASN A 27 -6.60 1.05 -9.19
CA ASN A 27 -5.26 0.51 -9.38
C ASN A 27 -4.47 0.36 -8.08
N HIS A 28 -5.01 0.81 -6.94
CA HIS A 28 -4.40 0.60 -5.63
C HIS A 28 -5.40 0.88 -4.51
N ALA A 29 -5.78 -0.16 -3.80
CA ALA A 29 -6.61 -0.08 -2.60
C ALA A 29 -6.10 -1.03 -1.51
N HIS A 30 -6.69 -0.93 -0.33
CA HIS A 30 -6.48 -1.86 0.78
C HIS A 30 -7.73 -2.70 1.03
N PRO A 31 -7.57 -3.91 1.62
CA PRO A 31 -8.72 -4.75 1.90
C PRO A 31 -9.63 -4.11 2.95
N LEU A 32 -10.95 -4.24 2.76
CA LEU A 32 -11.95 -3.75 3.69
C LEU A 32 -11.88 -4.50 5.02
N LEU A 33 -12.20 -3.82 6.12
CA LEU A 33 -12.36 -4.43 7.43
C LEU A 33 -13.41 -5.54 7.41
N LYS A 34 -13.30 -6.52 8.31
CA LYS A 34 -14.37 -7.49 8.53
C LYS A 34 -15.52 -6.81 9.27
N ALA A 35 -16.74 -7.28 9.05
CA ALA A 35 -17.93 -6.73 9.71
C ALA A 35 -17.80 -6.58 11.24
N PRO A 36 -17.22 -7.54 12.00
CA PRO A 36 -17.02 -7.38 13.45
C PRO A 36 -16.01 -6.28 13.82
N ASN A 37 -15.10 -5.95 12.92
CA ASN A 37 -13.98 -5.02 13.12
C ASN A 37 -14.24 -3.64 12.51
N ARG A 38 -15.44 -3.40 11.94
CA ARG A 38 -15.79 -2.18 11.19
C ARG A 38 -15.60 -0.84 11.93
N ALA A 39 -15.47 -0.88 13.25
CA ALA A 39 -15.27 0.28 14.12
C ALA A 39 -13.92 0.28 14.85
N GLU A 40 -13.01 -0.64 14.51
CA GLU A 40 -11.67 -0.69 15.11
C GLU A 40 -10.76 0.42 14.60
N ILE A 41 -11.02 0.92 13.40
CA ILE A 41 -10.35 2.09 12.84
C ILE A 41 -11.34 3.25 12.83
N PRO A 42 -10.95 4.45 13.30
CA PRO A 42 -11.81 5.64 13.24
C PRO A 42 -12.30 5.90 11.80
N PHE A 43 -13.58 6.21 11.64
CA PHE A 43 -14.16 6.43 10.32
C PHE A 43 -13.59 7.68 9.63
N GLU A 44 -13.01 8.61 10.40
CA GLU A 44 -12.23 9.75 9.89
C GLU A 44 -11.04 9.34 9.01
N GLY A 45 -10.56 8.09 9.13
CA GLY A 45 -9.53 7.53 8.25
C GLY A 45 -9.88 7.58 6.76
N VAL A 46 -11.17 7.70 6.39
CA VAL A 46 -11.57 7.84 4.98
C VAL A 46 -11.14 9.17 4.34
N PHE A 47 -10.74 10.17 5.14
CA PHE A 47 -10.29 11.46 4.63
C PHE A 47 -9.05 12.03 5.35
N SER A 48 -8.48 11.31 6.31
CA SER A 48 -7.41 11.81 7.15
C SER A 48 -6.53 10.71 7.71
N GLU A 49 -5.22 10.86 7.50
CA GLU A 49 -4.16 10.06 8.13
C GLU A 49 -3.73 10.61 9.51
N ALA A 50 -4.45 11.59 10.07
CA ALA A 50 -4.13 12.12 11.38
C ALA A 50 -4.40 11.09 12.49
N HIS A 51 -3.58 11.13 13.54
CA HIS A 51 -3.70 10.25 14.70
C HIS A 51 -3.69 11.08 15.99
N GLY A 52 -4.14 10.47 17.09
CA GLY A 52 -4.13 11.11 18.40
C GLY A 52 -4.94 12.41 18.42
N GLU A 53 -4.39 13.46 19.04
CA GLU A 53 -5.08 14.75 19.20
C GLU A 53 -5.41 15.42 17.86
N ALA A 54 -4.53 15.28 16.87
CA ALA A 54 -4.71 15.91 15.54
C ALA A 54 -5.91 15.35 14.77
N LEU A 55 -6.35 14.12 15.06
CA LEU A 55 -7.52 13.53 14.43
C LEU A 55 -8.81 14.29 14.75
N SER A 56 -8.89 14.92 15.92
CA SER A 56 -10.07 15.70 16.32
C SER A 56 -10.29 16.93 15.44
N ASP A 57 -9.23 17.50 14.87
CA ASP A 57 -9.30 18.64 13.96
C ASP A 57 -9.57 18.23 12.51
N ALA A 58 -9.44 16.94 12.17
CA ALA A 58 -9.57 16.44 10.80
C ALA A 58 -10.95 16.74 10.20
N VAL A 59 -12.00 16.77 11.03
CA VAL A 59 -13.39 17.06 10.63
C VAL A 59 -13.59 18.49 10.11
N HIS A 60 -12.64 19.39 10.36
CA HIS A 60 -12.66 20.78 9.91
C HIS A 60 -11.89 21.00 8.59
N THR A 61 -11.34 19.93 8.01
CA THR A 61 -10.62 20.00 6.74
C THR A 61 -11.57 20.06 5.55
N VAL A 62 -11.07 20.57 4.42
CA VAL A 62 -11.83 20.55 3.15
C VAL A 62 -12.17 19.12 2.73
N ALA A 63 -11.27 18.16 3.00
CA ALA A 63 -11.50 16.74 2.71
C ALA A 63 -12.68 16.20 3.53
N ALA A 64 -12.76 16.50 4.82
CA ALA A 64 -13.89 16.11 5.66
C ALA A 64 -15.21 16.75 5.23
N HIS A 65 -15.21 18.04 4.87
CA HIS A 65 -16.40 18.71 4.36
C HIS A 65 -16.90 18.08 3.06
N ARG A 66 -15.97 17.72 2.16
CA ARG A 66 -16.30 17.03 0.91
C ARG A 66 -16.83 15.62 1.16
N ALA A 67 -16.15 14.84 2.00
CA ALA A 67 -16.58 13.48 2.36
C ALA A 67 -17.95 13.50 3.03
N THR A 68 -18.21 14.45 3.94
CA THR A 68 -19.52 14.61 4.59
C THR A 68 -20.62 14.90 3.58
N HIS A 69 -20.37 15.78 2.61
CA HIS A 69 -21.32 16.08 1.53
C HIS A 69 -21.61 14.82 0.69
N ASP A 70 -20.57 14.19 0.14
CA ASP A 70 -20.72 13.09 -0.82
C ASP A 70 -21.31 11.83 -0.15
N LEU A 71 -20.91 11.53 1.09
CA LEU A 71 -21.48 10.41 1.85
C LEU A 71 -22.90 10.70 2.34
N SER A 72 -23.24 11.96 2.63
CA SER A 72 -24.64 12.32 2.94
C SER A 72 -25.55 12.05 1.75
N GLU A 73 -25.13 12.44 0.55
CA GLU A 73 -25.87 12.15 -0.68
C GLU A 73 -25.98 10.64 -0.92
N LEU A 74 -24.86 9.91 -0.82
CA LEU A 74 -24.83 8.45 -0.99
C LEU A 74 -25.77 7.73 -0.01
N PHE A 75 -25.79 8.18 1.25
CA PHE A 75 -26.60 7.59 2.32
C PHE A 75 -28.04 8.13 2.38
N GLY A 76 -28.43 9.03 1.46
CA GLY A 76 -29.78 9.59 1.42
C GLY A 76 -30.11 10.52 2.59
N LEU A 77 -29.09 11.12 3.21
CA LEU A 77 -29.24 12.10 4.28
C LEU A 77 -29.64 13.49 3.71
N PRO A 78 -30.36 14.32 4.47
CA PRO A 78 -30.67 15.69 4.07
C PRO A 78 -29.41 16.50 3.77
N GLN A 79 -29.47 17.38 2.78
CA GLN A 79 -28.37 18.30 2.45
C GLN A 79 -27.96 19.12 3.69
N GLY A 80 -26.65 19.19 3.95
CA GLY A 80 -26.11 19.89 5.11
C GLY A 80 -26.11 19.07 6.40
N SER A 81 -26.32 17.74 6.31
CA SER A 81 -26.13 16.81 7.42
C SER A 81 -24.69 16.84 7.95
N SER A 82 -24.52 16.57 9.25
CA SER A 82 -23.20 16.60 9.91
C SER A 82 -22.44 15.29 9.73
N TRP A 83 -21.14 15.32 10.01
CA TRP A 83 -20.28 14.13 9.99
C TRP A 83 -20.78 13.05 10.97
N GLU A 84 -21.34 13.44 12.12
CA GLU A 84 -21.93 12.53 13.11
C GLU A 84 -23.16 11.81 12.55
N ALA A 85 -23.98 12.49 11.73
CA ALA A 85 -25.11 11.84 11.06
C ALA A 85 -24.63 10.80 10.04
N VAL A 86 -23.56 11.11 9.28
CA VAL A 86 -22.92 10.16 8.36
C VAL A 86 -22.37 8.94 9.14
N LYS A 87 -21.66 9.17 10.24
CA LYS A 87 -21.17 8.08 11.13
C LYS A 87 -22.31 7.23 11.68
N ALA A 88 -23.42 7.84 12.06
CA ALA A 88 -24.58 7.13 12.57
C ALA A 88 -25.18 6.21 11.49
N VAL A 89 -25.33 6.66 10.24
CA VAL A 89 -25.79 5.79 9.16
C VAL A 89 -24.78 4.68 8.91
N HIS A 90 -23.49 5.01 8.81
CA HIS A 90 -22.44 4.01 8.65
C HIS A 90 -22.61 2.89 9.68
N LEU A 91 -22.63 3.20 10.98
CA LEU A 91 -22.68 2.20 12.05
C LEU A 91 -23.97 1.38 12.11
N ASN A 92 -25.11 1.95 11.72
CA ASN A 92 -26.43 1.31 11.86
C ASN A 92 -26.91 0.57 10.60
N THR A 93 -26.26 0.79 9.46
CA THR A 93 -26.54 0.03 8.23
C THR A 93 -25.86 -1.34 8.30
N ASP A 94 -26.54 -2.37 7.81
CA ASP A 94 -25.95 -3.70 7.62
C ASP A 94 -24.64 -3.59 6.82
N TYR A 95 -23.62 -4.34 7.23
CA TYR A 95 -22.27 -4.16 6.69
C TYR A 95 -22.17 -4.48 5.20
N GLU A 96 -22.83 -5.57 4.76
CA GLU A 96 -22.79 -5.96 3.36
C GLU A 96 -23.60 -4.99 2.51
N GLU A 97 -24.78 -4.57 2.99
CA GLU A 97 -25.58 -3.55 2.31
C GLU A 97 -24.83 -2.22 2.17
N LEU A 98 -24.12 -1.79 3.22
CA LEU A 98 -23.29 -0.59 3.18
C LEU A 98 -22.21 -0.72 2.09
N CYS A 99 -21.53 -1.87 2.00
CA CYS A 99 -20.55 -2.12 0.95
C CYS A 99 -21.21 -2.08 -0.44
N ARG A 100 -22.35 -2.76 -0.63
CA ARG A 100 -23.07 -2.75 -1.91
C ARG A 100 -23.49 -1.34 -2.34
N GLN A 101 -24.04 -0.57 -1.39
CA GLN A 101 -24.44 0.82 -1.62
C GLN A 101 -23.25 1.67 -2.04
N SER A 102 -22.09 1.48 -1.42
CA SER A 102 -20.87 2.24 -1.70
C SER A 102 -20.23 1.88 -3.03
N PHE A 103 -20.20 0.60 -3.42
CA PHE A 103 -19.58 0.16 -4.67
C PHE A 103 -20.46 0.37 -5.91
N ARG A 104 -21.77 0.21 -5.79
CA ARG A 104 -22.71 0.24 -6.93
C ARG A 104 -22.56 1.47 -7.85
N PRO A 105 -22.44 2.72 -7.36
CA PRO A 105 -22.34 3.89 -8.24
C PRO A 105 -20.96 4.07 -8.89
N THR A 106 -19.92 3.34 -8.45
CA THR A 106 -18.53 3.59 -8.84
C THR A 106 -18.17 3.09 -10.24
N GLY A 107 -18.88 2.07 -10.74
CA GLY A 107 -18.52 1.39 -11.98
C GLY A 107 -17.16 0.70 -11.94
N ILE A 108 -16.61 0.40 -10.75
CA ILE A 108 -15.33 -0.30 -10.59
C ILE A 108 -15.47 -1.73 -11.11
N GLN A 109 -14.68 -2.05 -12.14
CA GLN A 109 -14.60 -3.39 -12.71
C GLN A 109 -13.64 -4.30 -11.93
N CYS A 110 -12.53 -3.77 -11.43
CA CYS A 110 -11.47 -4.54 -10.78
C CYS A 110 -10.75 -3.65 -9.77
N ILE A 111 -10.30 -4.25 -8.67
CA ILE A 111 -9.50 -3.60 -7.63
C ILE A 111 -8.14 -4.29 -7.57
N LEU A 112 -7.07 -3.51 -7.56
CA LEU A 112 -5.72 -4.00 -7.28
C LEU A 112 -5.42 -3.71 -5.80
N ILE A 113 -5.39 -4.77 -4.99
CA ILE A 113 -5.35 -4.71 -3.53
C ILE A 113 -3.95 -4.97 -3.02
N ASP A 114 -3.40 -4.01 -2.28
CA ASP A 114 -2.22 -4.20 -1.44
C ASP A 114 -2.65 -4.77 -0.08
N ASP A 115 -2.37 -6.06 0.12
CA ASP A 115 -2.69 -6.81 1.33
C ASP A 115 -1.58 -6.75 2.40
N GLY A 116 -0.61 -5.84 2.26
CA GLY A 116 0.53 -5.69 3.14
C GLY A 116 0.40 -4.60 4.23
N LEU A 117 -0.72 -3.86 4.31
CA LEU A 117 -0.91 -2.73 5.24
C LEU A 117 -1.25 -3.17 6.68
N GLY A 118 -0.56 -4.18 7.22
CA GLY A 118 -0.88 -4.73 8.54
C GLY A 118 -2.33 -5.24 8.64
N ALA A 119 -2.80 -5.55 9.84
CA ALA A 119 -4.23 -5.84 10.07
C ALA A 119 -4.85 -7.09 9.38
N ASN A 120 -4.04 -8.06 8.92
CA ASN A 120 -4.51 -9.29 8.26
C ASN A 120 -5.63 -10.06 8.98
N ASP A 121 -5.68 -10.00 10.32
CA ASP A 121 -6.68 -10.69 11.12
C ASP A 121 -8.06 -9.99 11.13
N ILE A 122 -8.10 -8.70 10.80
CA ILE A 122 -9.29 -7.85 10.91
C ILE A 122 -9.80 -7.36 9.55
N VAL A 123 -9.13 -7.70 8.46
CA VAL A 123 -9.53 -7.35 7.08
C VAL A 123 -9.96 -8.57 6.27
N HIS A 124 -10.79 -8.37 5.26
CA HIS A 124 -11.18 -9.40 4.32
C HIS A 124 -10.02 -9.76 3.38
N ASN A 125 -10.00 -11.01 2.91
CA ASN A 125 -9.06 -11.40 1.85
C ASN A 125 -9.45 -10.77 0.51
N ILE A 126 -8.53 -10.79 -0.47
CA ILE A 126 -8.73 -10.18 -1.79
C ILE A 126 -10.00 -10.70 -2.47
N ALA A 127 -10.20 -12.02 -2.52
CA ALA A 127 -11.33 -12.63 -3.23
C ALA A 127 -12.71 -12.26 -2.67
N TRP A 128 -12.80 -11.83 -1.41
CA TRP A 128 -14.05 -11.35 -0.83
C TRP A 128 -14.59 -10.10 -1.56
N HIS A 129 -13.72 -9.28 -2.13
CA HIS A 129 -14.10 -8.03 -2.80
C HIS A 129 -14.78 -8.26 -4.16
N ASP A 130 -14.57 -9.44 -4.77
CA ASP A 130 -15.07 -9.80 -6.10
C ASP A 130 -16.60 -9.82 -6.18
N GLN A 131 -17.29 -9.87 -5.03
CA GLN A 131 -18.75 -9.78 -4.97
C GLN A 131 -19.31 -8.37 -5.28
N PHE A 132 -18.45 -7.35 -5.33
CA PHE A 132 -18.79 -5.96 -5.61
C PHE A 132 -18.26 -5.46 -6.95
N THR A 133 -17.50 -6.28 -7.68
CA THR A 133 -16.85 -5.92 -8.94
C THR A 133 -17.30 -6.86 -10.07
N SER A 134 -17.00 -6.50 -11.32
CA SER A 134 -17.33 -7.32 -12.49
C SER A 134 -16.18 -8.19 -12.99
N SER A 135 -15.00 -8.06 -12.40
CA SER A 135 -13.80 -8.87 -12.66
C SER A 135 -13.07 -9.17 -11.35
N PRO A 136 -12.35 -10.31 -11.27
CA PRO A 136 -11.61 -10.66 -10.07
C PRO A 136 -10.55 -9.62 -9.72
N SER A 137 -10.52 -9.24 -8.46
CA SER A 137 -9.51 -8.38 -7.85
C SER A 137 -8.14 -9.06 -7.91
N LYS A 138 -7.08 -8.24 -7.94
CA LYS A 138 -5.69 -8.71 -8.06
C LYS A 138 -4.88 -8.21 -6.88
N ARG A 139 -3.80 -8.93 -6.57
CA ARG A 139 -2.84 -8.58 -5.53
C ARG A 139 -1.82 -7.58 -6.07
N VAL A 140 -1.53 -6.56 -5.26
CA VAL A 140 -0.34 -5.72 -5.34
C VAL A 140 0.58 -6.15 -4.20
N VAL A 141 1.82 -6.54 -4.53
CA VAL A 141 2.73 -7.10 -3.54
C VAL A 141 3.56 -5.99 -2.90
N ARG A 142 3.36 -5.75 -1.60
CA ARG A 142 4.19 -4.84 -0.81
C ARG A 142 5.56 -5.46 -0.53
N ILE A 143 6.60 -4.94 -1.16
CA ILE A 143 7.93 -5.57 -1.18
C ILE A 143 8.60 -5.57 0.20
N GLU A 144 8.30 -4.58 1.04
CA GLU A 144 8.85 -4.49 2.40
C GLU A 144 8.32 -5.62 3.29
N VAL A 145 7.06 -6.04 3.11
CA VAL A 145 6.47 -7.14 3.90
C VAL A 145 7.13 -8.47 3.56
N GLU A 146 7.37 -8.72 2.27
CA GLU A 146 8.09 -9.92 1.82
C GLU A 146 9.54 -9.89 2.35
N ALA A 147 10.22 -8.74 2.28
CA ALA A 147 11.57 -8.57 2.79
C ALA A 147 11.67 -8.75 4.32
N GLU A 148 10.79 -8.10 5.09
CA GLU A 148 10.74 -8.18 6.56
C GLU A 148 10.45 -9.62 7.03
N THR A 149 9.57 -10.34 6.33
CA THR A 149 9.29 -11.76 6.63
C THR A 149 10.53 -12.64 6.44
N ILE A 150 11.28 -12.43 5.36
CA ILE A 150 12.53 -13.17 5.08
C ILE A 150 13.59 -12.80 6.13
N LEU A 151 13.74 -11.51 6.43
CA LEU A 151 14.69 -11.03 7.44
C LEU A 151 14.39 -11.59 8.83
N GLN A 152 13.12 -11.69 9.22
CA GLN A 152 12.70 -12.27 10.50
C GLN A 152 13.26 -13.69 10.66
N ALA A 153 13.05 -14.56 9.67
CA ALA A 153 13.55 -15.93 9.69
C ALA A 153 15.10 -15.99 9.70
N ILE A 154 15.76 -15.11 8.94
CA ILE A 154 17.23 -15.04 8.87
C ILE A 154 17.83 -14.56 10.20
N PHE A 155 17.25 -13.52 10.81
CA PHE A 155 17.72 -12.98 12.09
C PHE A 155 17.55 -13.98 13.23
N GLU A 156 16.46 -14.76 13.22
CA GLU A 156 16.28 -15.87 14.16
C GLU A 156 17.35 -16.96 14.01
N ALA A 157 17.72 -17.29 12.77
CA ALA A 157 18.80 -18.23 12.48
C ALA A 157 20.18 -17.70 12.92
N ILE A 158 20.47 -16.41 12.68
CA ILE A 158 21.72 -15.77 13.14
C ILE A 158 21.77 -15.75 14.67
N ARG A 159 20.69 -15.33 15.34
CA ARG A 159 20.58 -15.30 16.81
C ARG A 159 20.77 -16.68 17.43
N SER A 160 20.37 -17.73 16.73
CA SER A 160 20.55 -19.13 17.15
C SER A 160 21.94 -19.68 16.79
N ASN A 161 22.86 -18.85 16.26
CA ASN A 161 24.18 -19.22 15.75
C ASN A 161 24.16 -20.30 14.66
N CYS A 162 23.04 -20.44 13.93
CA CYS A 162 22.92 -21.40 12.82
C CYS A 162 23.67 -20.93 11.56
N ILE A 163 23.75 -19.62 11.35
CA ILE A 163 24.39 -18.98 10.20
C ILE A 163 25.13 -17.71 10.63
N SER A 164 26.15 -17.30 9.88
CA SER A 164 26.84 -16.02 10.11
C SER A 164 26.04 -14.83 9.55
N LEU A 165 26.39 -13.60 9.97
CA LEU A 165 25.80 -12.37 9.39
C LEU A 165 25.98 -12.28 7.87
N THR A 166 27.19 -12.58 7.37
CA THR A 166 27.50 -12.56 5.93
C THR A 166 26.70 -13.61 5.16
N GLU A 167 26.56 -14.82 5.73
CA GLU A 167 25.71 -15.86 5.16
C GLU A 167 24.24 -15.44 5.18
N GLY A 168 23.79 -14.81 6.26
CA GLY A 168 22.44 -14.26 6.40
C GLY A 168 22.12 -13.21 5.34
N PHE A 169 23.02 -12.26 5.10
CA PHE A 169 22.85 -11.27 4.03
C PHE A 169 22.79 -11.92 2.63
N THR A 170 23.68 -12.87 2.36
CA THR A 170 23.67 -13.62 1.09
C THR A 170 22.34 -14.37 0.90
N LYS A 171 21.86 -15.05 1.96
CA LYS A 171 20.56 -15.72 1.96
C LYS A 171 19.41 -14.74 1.75
N PHE A 172 19.45 -13.56 2.38
CA PHE A 172 18.43 -12.54 2.21
C PHE A 172 18.30 -12.11 0.75
N VAL A 173 19.42 -11.78 0.10
CA VAL A 173 19.43 -11.38 -1.31
C VAL A 173 18.83 -12.48 -2.19
N THR A 174 19.31 -13.72 -2.06
CA THR A 174 18.80 -14.84 -2.87
C THR A 174 17.31 -15.10 -2.60
N SER A 175 16.90 -15.22 -1.34
CA SER A 175 15.53 -15.52 -0.96
C SER A 175 14.54 -14.43 -1.39
N LEU A 176 14.93 -13.15 -1.31
CA LEU A 176 14.07 -12.06 -1.75
C LEU A 176 13.94 -12.04 -3.27
N THR A 177 15.03 -12.21 -4.03
CA THR A 177 14.95 -12.33 -5.50
C THR A 177 14.04 -13.49 -5.91
N ASP A 178 14.22 -14.67 -5.32
CA ASP A 178 13.41 -15.85 -5.63
C ASP A 178 11.94 -15.65 -5.27
N THR A 179 11.67 -15.05 -4.10
CA THR A 179 10.31 -14.75 -3.64
C THR A 179 9.62 -13.77 -4.58
N LEU A 180 10.27 -12.64 -4.92
CA LEU A 180 9.69 -11.66 -5.85
C LEU A 180 9.48 -12.26 -7.23
N ALA A 181 10.42 -13.07 -7.74
CA ALA A 181 10.27 -13.76 -9.02
C ALA A 181 9.12 -14.76 -9.02
N LEU A 182 8.90 -15.48 -7.91
CA LEU A 182 7.74 -16.35 -7.72
C LEU A 182 6.44 -15.52 -7.76
N ARG A 183 6.37 -14.42 -6.97
CA ARG A 183 5.19 -13.53 -6.95
C ARG A 183 4.88 -12.93 -8.32
N ALA A 184 5.90 -12.52 -9.08
CA ALA A 184 5.71 -11.97 -10.42
C ALA A 184 5.06 -12.98 -11.39
N GLN A 185 5.22 -14.29 -11.17
CA GLN A 185 4.63 -15.34 -12.00
C GLN A 185 3.20 -15.71 -11.58
N GLU A 186 2.72 -15.26 -10.41
CA GLU A 186 1.38 -15.57 -9.94
C GLU A 186 0.32 -14.83 -10.77
N ALA A 187 -0.67 -15.59 -11.28
CA ALA A 187 -1.70 -15.04 -12.16
C ALA A 187 -2.63 -14.02 -11.47
N ASN A 188 -2.68 -14.03 -10.14
CA ASN A 188 -3.43 -13.07 -9.34
C ASN A 188 -2.58 -11.85 -8.92
N VAL A 189 -1.27 -11.81 -9.19
CA VAL A 189 -0.42 -10.64 -8.89
C VAL A 189 -0.39 -9.70 -10.09
N ALA A 190 -0.79 -8.45 -9.87
CA ALA A 190 -0.80 -7.41 -10.90
C ALA A 190 0.46 -6.54 -10.89
N ALA A 191 0.99 -6.22 -9.71
CA ALA A 191 2.07 -5.24 -9.54
C ALA A 191 2.85 -5.44 -8.24
N PHE A 192 3.97 -4.74 -8.12
CA PHE A 192 4.69 -4.51 -6.86
C PHE A 192 4.42 -3.08 -6.36
N LYS A 193 4.54 -2.89 -5.04
CA LYS A 193 4.42 -1.61 -4.35
C LYS A 193 5.54 -1.49 -3.33
N SER A 194 6.11 -0.30 -3.23
CA SER A 194 7.03 0.07 -2.17
C SER A 194 6.45 1.17 -1.27
N VAL A 195 6.73 1.07 0.03
CA VAL A 195 6.49 2.09 1.04
C VAL A 195 7.78 2.78 1.50
N VAL A 196 8.82 2.75 0.68
CA VAL A 196 10.13 3.36 0.99
C VAL A 196 10.05 4.85 1.31
N CYS A 197 9.06 5.58 0.75
CA CYS A 197 8.83 6.99 1.01
C CYS A 197 8.60 7.28 2.52
N TYR A 198 7.92 6.38 3.25
CA TYR A 198 7.69 6.48 4.70
C TYR A 198 8.84 5.96 5.54
N ARG A 199 9.70 5.12 4.95
CA ARG A 199 10.80 4.52 5.69
C ARG A 199 12.05 5.39 5.62
N SER A 200 12.44 5.79 4.42
CA SER A 200 13.71 6.47 4.20
C SER A 200 13.70 7.48 3.04
N GLY A 201 12.52 7.79 2.49
CA GLY A 201 12.35 8.74 1.40
C GLY A 201 12.67 8.16 0.01
N LEU A 202 12.25 8.87 -1.03
CA LEU A 202 12.28 8.44 -2.43
C LEU A 202 13.62 8.65 -3.17
N ALA A 203 14.64 9.18 -2.50
CA ALA A 203 15.94 9.43 -3.12
C ALA A 203 16.74 8.11 -3.28
N ILE A 204 16.23 7.15 -4.05
CA ILE A 204 16.78 5.81 -4.19
C ILE A 204 18.15 5.86 -4.88
N SER A 205 19.18 5.29 -4.24
CA SER A 205 20.50 5.16 -4.84
C SER A 205 20.48 4.17 -5.99
N THR A 206 20.97 4.57 -7.16
CA THR A 206 21.05 3.71 -8.36
C THR A 206 22.31 2.84 -8.39
N GLY A 207 23.16 2.89 -7.36
CA GLY A 207 24.39 2.10 -7.29
C GLY A 207 24.99 2.05 -5.87
N PRO A 208 26.04 1.24 -5.67
CA PRO A 208 26.87 1.33 -4.46
C PRO A 208 27.44 2.75 -4.36
N VAL A 209 27.48 3.34 -3.16
CA VAL A 209 28.04 4.69 -2.98
C VAL A 209 29.53 4.64 -3.36
N GLY A 210 29.89 5.22 -4.51
CA GLY A 210 31.29 5.36 -4.92
C GLY A 210 31.66 5.17 -6.39
N SER A 211 30.73 4.86 -7.30
CA SER A 211 31.06 4.81 -8.75
C SER A 211 30.22 5.81 -9.54
N GLN A 212 30.87 6.82 -10.13
CA GLN A 212 30.31 7.73 -11.12
C GLN A 212 29.96 7.05 -12.47
N ASP A 213 30.04 5.72 -12.57
CA ASP A 213 29.78 4.99 -13.80
C ASP A 213 28.48 4.18 -13.70
N ILE A 214 27.45 4.68 -14.37
CA ILE A 214 26.09 4.13 -14.47
C ILE A 214 26.04 2.88 -15.37
N HIS A 215 27.17 2.44 -15.95
CA HIS A 215 27.22 1.44 -17.02
C HIS A 215 28.14 0.22 -16.78
N ALA A 216 28.65 0.00 -15.58
CA ALA A 216 29.44 -1.21 -15.29
C ALA A 216 28.70 -2.16 -14.34
N PRO A 217 28.24 -3.35 -14.81
CA PRO A 217 27.87 -4.42 -13.91
C PRO A 217 29.14 -4.92 -13.21
N ARG A 218 29.27 -4.69 -11.91
CA ARG A 218 30.25 -5.42 -11.10
C ARG A 218 29.64 -6.73 -10.67
N GLU A 219 29.68 -7.72 -11.55
CA GLU A 219 29.50 -9.12 -11.14
C GLU A 219 30.51 -9.42 -10.01
N GLY A 220 30.01 -9.76 -8.82
CA GLY A 220 30.82 -10.28 -7.71
C GLY A 220 31.31 -9.28 -6.65
N ALA A 221 30.98 -7.98 -6.72
CA ALA A 221 31.26 -7.07 -5.61
C ALA A 221 30.06 -7.02 -4.65
N MET A 222 30.24 -7.50 -3.41
CA MET A 222 29.20 -7.44 -2.38
C MET A 222 28.84 -5.98 -2.09
N ASP A 223 27.55 -5.66 -2.08
CA ASP A 223 27.05 -4.33 -1.73
C ASP A 223 27.37 -4.04 -0.25
N THR A 224 28.52 -3.38 -0.02
CA THR A 224 29.07 -3.18 1.33
C THR A 224 28.20 -2.28 2.20
N ASP A 225 27.52 -1.32 1.59
CA ASP A 225 26.64 -0.39 2.31
C ASP A 225 25.37 -1.11 2.76
N SER A 226 24.80 -1.94 1.89
CA SER A 226 23.65 -2.78 2.21
C SER A 226 23.97 -3.86 3.24
N LEU A 227 25.17 -4.47 3.19
CA LEU A 227 25.63 -5.38 4.25
C LEU A 227 25.78 -4.65 5.59
N ALA A 228 26.40 -3.46 5.58
CA ALA A 228 26.56 -2.67 6.79
C ALA A 228 25.20 -2.28 7.38
N ALA A 229 24.23 -1.93 6.54
CA ALA A 229 22.85 -1.66 6.91
C ALA A 229 22.13 -2.89 7.48
N PHE A 230 22.30 -4.06 6.85
CA PHE A 230 21.80 -5.34 7.36
C PHE A 230 22.33 -5.64 8.76
N ASN A 231 23.63 -5.45 8.99
CA ASN A 231 24.25 -5.64 10.31
C ASN A 231 23.68 -4.67 11.35
N ARG A 232 23.54 -3.38 11.01
CA ARG A 232 22.92 -2.38 11.91
C ARG A 232 21.47 -2.74 12.26
N LEU A 233 20.70 -3.23 11.28
CA LEU A 233 19.33 -3.66 11.50
C LEU A 233 19.26 -4.89 12.41
N TYR A 234 20.15 -5.86 12.24
CA TYR A 234 20.26 -7.01 13.14
C TYR A 234 20.66 -6.60 14.58
N ASP A 235 21.62 -5.69 14.72
CA ASP A 235 22.04 -5.18 16.02
C ASP A 235 20.88 -4.47 16.74
N ALA A 236 20.10 -3.66 16.02
CA ALA A 236 18.89 -3.03 16.55
C ALA A 236 17.83 -4.06 16.97
N TYR A 237 17.55 -5.05 16.12
CA TYR A 237 16.63 -6.16 16.41
C TYR A 237 17.00 -6.90 17.69
N CYS A 238 18.29 -7.20 17.89
CA CYS A 238 18.78 -7.84 19.11
C CYS A 238 18.69 -6.93 20.34
N ARG A 239 19.12 -5.67 20.21
CA ARG A 239 19.16 -4.70 21.32
C ARG A 239 17.76 -4.38 21.85
N GLU A 240 16.79 -4.23 20.95
CA GLU A 240 15.42 -3.85 21.29
C GLU A 240 14.55 -5.06 21.65
N GLN A 241 15.11 -6.29 21.56
CA GLN A 241 14.36 -7.54 21.72
C GLN A 241 13.09 -7.54 20.86
N ALA A 242 13.21 -7.01 19.65
CA ALA A 242 12.08 -6.79 18.77
C ALA A 242 11.43 -8.13 18.41
N THR A 243 10.10 -8.15 18.39
CA THR A 243 9.32 -9.33 18.00
C THR A 243 9.07 -9.38 16.49
N ARG A 244 9.34 -8.28 15.78
CA ARG A 244 9.20 -8.14 14.33
C ARG A 244 10.34 -7.28 13.78
N VAL A 245 10.83 -7.65 12.60
CA VAL A 245 11.75 -6.80 11.83
C VAL A 245 10.97 -5.69 11.13
N ARG A 246 11.47 -4.46 11.21
CA ARG A 246 11.00 -3.32 10.43
C ARG A 246 12.14 -2.78 9.57
N LEU A 247 11.93 -2.73 8.25
CA LEU A 247 12.90 -2.20 7.29
C LEU A 247 12.90 -0.66 7.34
N GLN A 248 14.00 -0.07 7.80
CA GLN A 248 14.10 1.39 8.00
C GLN A 248 15.50 1.97 7.77
N ASP A 249 16.46 1.16 7.33
CA ASP A 249 17.82 1.61 7.01
C ASP A 249 17.94 1.89 5.51
N LYS A 250 18.32 3.13 5.14
CA LYS A 250 18.27 3.66 3.76
C LYS A 250 18.99 2.78 2.74
N PRO A 251 20.29 2.44 2.88
CA PRO A 251 20.96 1.52 1.96
C PRO A 251 20.22 0.20 1.74
N LEU A 252 19.69 -0.42 2.80
CA LEU A 252 18.97 -1.69 2.68
C LEU A 252 17.60 -1.51 2.03
N ASN A 253 16.86 -0.45 2.35
CA ASN A 253 15.61 -0.08 1.67
C ASN A 253 15.84 0.10 0.16
N ASP A 254 16.86 0.88 -0.22
CA ASP A 254 17.21 1.10 -1.63
C ASP A 254 17.61 -0.19 -2.34
N HIS A 255 18.30 -1.09 -1.65
CA HIS A 255 18.64 -2.40 -2.18
C HIS A 255 17.39 -3.24 -2.46
N VAL A 256 16.44 -3.30 -1.52
CA VAL A 256 15.16 -3.99 -1.69
C VAL A 256 14.36 -3.42 -2.88
N VAL A 257 14.28 -2.09 -2.99
CA VAL A 257 13.60 -1.42 -4.12
C VAL A 257 14.28 -1.77 -5.45
N ARG A 258 15.61 -1.72 -5.53
CA ARG A 258 16.33 -2.09 -6.76
C ARG A 258 16.08 -3.55 -7.17
N MET A 259 16.09 -4.48 -6.20
CA MET A 259 15.79 -5.88 -6.46
C MET A 259 14.36 -6.07 -6.99
N ALA A 260 13.40 -5.33 -6.45
CA ALA A 260 12.02 -5.34 -6.95
C ALA A 260 11.92 -4.79 -8.37
N LEU A 261 12.57 -3.67 -8.67
CA LEU A 261 12.61 -3.08 -10.01
C LEU A 261 13.23 -4.02 -11.06
N ASP A 262 14.31 -4.72 -10.71
CA ASP A 262 14.96 -5.71 -11.58
C ASP A 262 14.00 -6.86 -11.92
N VAL A 263 13.30 -7.40 -10.92
CA VAL A 263 12.31 -8.47 -11.09
C VAL A 263 11.09 -7.95 -11.88
N ALA A 264 10.55 -6.80 -11.52
CA ALA A 264 9.40 -6.20 -12.17
C ALA A 264 9.66 -5.97 -13.67
N THR A 265 10.85 -5.47 -14.00
CA THR A 265 11.31 -5.30 -15.40
C THR A 265 11.37 -6.64 -16.13
N LYS A 266 11.96 -7.67 -15.52
CA LYS A 266 12.11 -9.00 -16.12
C LYS A 266 10.76 -9.67 -16.44
N TYR A 267 9.75 -9.45 -15.60
CA TYR A 267 8.43 -10.08 -15.73
C TYR A 267 7.32 -9.14 -16.25
N ALA A 268 7.70 -7.95 -16.75
CA ALA A 268 6.78 -6.92 -17.23
C ALA A 268 5.65 -6.58 -16.23
N LYS A 269 5.99 -6.52 -14.94
CA LYS A 269 5.09 -6.06 -13.88
C LYS A 269 5.31 -4.57 -13.65
N PRO A 270 4.24 -3.75 -13.49
CA PRO A 270 4.38 -2.42 -12.94
C PRO A 270 4.96 -2.48 -11.52
N ASP A 271 5.88 -1.59 -11.21
CA ASP A 271 6.35 -1.30 -9.85
C ASP A 271 5.97 0.14 -9.54
N ASP A 272 5.09 0.34 -8.56
CA ASP A 272 4.58 1.65 -8.18
C ASP A 272 5.17 2.06 -6.84
N ALA A 273 6.21 2.90 -6.88
CA ALA A 273 6.74 3.57 -5.70
C ALA A 273 5.92 4.84 -5.43
N LYS A 274 4.70 4.68 -4.90
CA LYS A 274 3.88 5.84 -4.57
C LYS A 274 4.36 6.56 -3.31
N ILE A 275 4.26 7.89 -3.33
CA ILE A 275 4.04 8.68 -2.11
C ILE A 275 2.56 8.53 -1.79
N ASP A 276 2.21 7.54 -0.97
CA ASP A 276 0.94 7.61 -0.26
C ASP A 276 1.21 8.36 1.07
N ALA A 277 0.21 8.60 1.93
CA ALA A 277 0.39 9.24 3.25
C ALA A 277 0.19 8.29 4.47
N GLU A 278 0.08 6.99 4.27
CA GLU A 278 0.12 5.89 5.26
C GLU A 278 1.48 5.63 5.99
N ASP A 279 1.63 6.13 7.21
CA ASP A 279 2.64 5.58 8.15
C ASP A 279 2.15 4.25 8.74
N SER A 280 3.06 3.26 8.81
CA SER A 280 2.85 1.94 9.45
C SER A 280 3.54 1.83 10.79
#